data_AF-A0A970HJI8-F1
#
_entry.id   AF-A0A970HJI8-F1
#
_cell.length_a   1.000
_cell.length_b   1.000
_cell.length_c   1.000
_cell.angle_alpha   90.00
_cell.angle_beta   90.00
_cell.angle_gamma   90.00
#
_symmetry.space_group_name_H-M   'P 1'
#
loop_
_entity.id
_entity.type
_entity.pdbx_description
1 polymer ?
#
loop_
_entity_poly.entity_id
_entity_poly.type
_entity_poly.pdbx_seq_one_letter_code
_entity_poly.pdbx_strand_id
1 'polypeptide(L)'
;MKRTTFVIPKADNDGRPFPTRLIAELQRELLEQFGGYTVQDVRGAWLGDDGKTYHDESWQFTIVMEEEGIDKLVKWLEKVRDLLRQQAMWLEVSETESKLV
;
A
#
# COMPACT_ATOMS: atom_id res chain seq x y z
N MET A 1 2.12 5.58 -18.90
CA MET A 1 2.72 5.09 -17.65
C MET A 1 2.53 6.04 -16.49
N LYS A 2 2.07 5.51 -15.37
CA LYS A 2 1.88 6.19 -14.09
C LYS A 2 2.66 5.42 -13.03
N ARG A 3 3.37 6.14 -12.18
CA ARG A 3 3.94 5.57 -10.95
C ARG A 3 2.93 5.78 -9.84
N THR A 4 2.48 4.68 -9.28
CA THR A 4 1.58 4.66 -8.13
C THR A 4 2.35 4.22 -6.89
N THR A 5 2.13 4.89 -5.78
CA THR A 5 2.74 4.54 -4.49
C THR A 5 1.68 4.53 -3.41
N PHE A 6 1.64 3.46 -2.62
CA PHE A 6 0.68 3.29 -1.53
C PHE A 6 1.33 2.57 -0.36
N VAL A 7 0.70 2.67 0.82
CA VAL A 7 1.20 2.03 2.04
C VAL A 7 0.22 0.99 2.56
N ILE A 8 0.75 -0.10 3.11
CA ILE A 8 0.00 -1.13 3.84
C ILE A 8 0.60 -1.21 5.24
N PRO A 9 -0.18 -0.98 6.32
CA PRO A 9 0.32 -1.10 7.68
C PRO A 9 0.74 -2.53 8.00
N LYS A 10 1.75 -2.69 8.84
CA LYS A 10 2.24 -4.01 9.27
C LYS A 10 1.41 -4.61 10.40
N ALA A 11 0.63 -3.78 11.09
CA ALA A 11 -0.18 -4.16 12.23
C ALA A 11 -1.56 -3.52 12.16
N ASP A 12 -2.51 -4.11 12.89
CA ASP A 12 -3.82 -3.50 13.10
C ASP A 12 -3.76 -2.30 14.05
N ASN A 13 -4.92 -1.67 14.28
CA ASN A 13 -5.03 -0.48 15.13
C ASN A 13 -4.68 -0.73 16.62
N ASP A 14 -4.59 -1.99 17.04
CA ASP A 14 -4.15 -2.40 18.37
C ASP A 14 -2.64 -2.75 18.41
N GLY A 15 -1.93 -2.57 17.30
CA GLY A 15 -0.51 -2.89 17.16
C GLY A 15 -0.22 -4.38 16.96
N ARG A 16 -1.23 -5.20 16.64
CA ARG A 16 -1.02 -6.64 16.37
C ARG A 16 -0.59 -6.85 14.94
N PRO A 17 0.55 -7.51 14.68
CA PRO A 17 1.02 -7.76 13.32
C PRO A 17 0.01 -8.56 12.51
N PHE A 18 -0.15 -8.20 11.23
CA PHE A 18 -0.95 -9.02 10.31
C PHE A 18 -0.29 -10.38 10.06
N PRO A 19 -1.08 -11.45 9.81
CA PRO A 19 -0.52 -12.76 9.50
C PRO A 19 0.38 -12.72 8.26
N THR A 20 1.57 -13.31 8.32
CA THR A 20 2.52 -13.33 7.18
C THR A 20 1.90 -13.89 5.90
N ARG A 21 1.03 -14.90 6.04
CA ARG A 21 0.30 -15.49 4.90
C ARG A 21 -0.61 -14.48 4.19
N LEU A 22 -1.28 -13.61 4.95
CA LEU A 22 -2.14 -12.58 4.39
C LEU A 22 -1.34 -11.64 3.49
N ILE A 23 -0.18 -11.19 3.97
CA ILE A 23 0.69 -10.27 3.23
C ILE A 23 1.27 -10.95 1.99
N ALA A 24 1.68 -12.22 2.09
CA ALA A 24 2.14 -12.99 0.94
C ALA A 24 1.04 -13.16 -0.14
N GLU A 25 -0.22 -13.31 0.28
CA GLU A 25 -1.36 -13.37 -0.64
C GLU A 25 -1.60 -12.02 -1.34
N LEU A 26 -1.53 -10.89 -0.60
CA LEU A 26 -1.63 -9.55 -1.20
C LEU A 26 -0.51 -9.29 -2.21
N GLN A 27 0.73 -9.66 -1.86
CA GLN A 27 1.88 -9.55 -2.77
C GLN A 27 1.69 -10.39 -4.04
N ARG A 28 1.19 -11.63 -3.90
CA ARG A 28 0.86 -12.47 -5.06
C ARG A 28 -0.21 -11.82 -5.94
N GLU A 29 -1.28 -11.28 -5.35
CA GLU A 29 -2.33 -10.58 -6.10
C GLU A 29 -1.77 -9.40 -6.90
N LEU A 30 -0.81 -8.64 -6.36
CA LEU A 30 -0.15 -7.55 -7.08
C LEU A 30 0.68 -8.05 -8.27
N LEU A 31 1.43 -9.15 -8.10
CA LEU A 31 2.19 -9.78 -9.19
C LEU A 31 1.27 -10.26 -10.32
N GLU A 32 0.19 -10.96 -9.98
CA GLU A 32 -0.76 -11.50 -10.95
C GLU A 32 -1.51 -10.40 -11.71
N GLN A 33 -1.83 -9.28 -11.05
CA GLN A 33 -2.66 -8.23 -11.63
C GLN A 33 -1.89 -7.14 -12.36
N PHE A 34 -0.65 -6.85 -11.95
CA PHE A 34 0.14 -5.71 -12.43
C PHE A 34 1.54 -6.10 -12.92
N GLY A 35 1.92 -7.38 -12.82
CA GLY A 35 3.18 -7.92 -13.35
C GLY A 35 4.42 -7.65 -12.48
N GLY A 36 4.32 -6.81 -11.46
CA GLY A 36 5.44 -6.49 -10.58
C GLY A 36 5.12 -5.38 -9.58
N TYR A 37 5.93 -5.31 -8.52
CA TYR A 37 5.94 -4.19 -7.59
C TYR A 37 7.36 -4.02 -7.01
N THR A 38 7.67 -2.83 -6.55
CA THR A 38 8.80 -2.57 -5.65
C THR A 38 8.26 -2.33 -4.25
N VAL A 39 8.92 -2.84 -3.21
CA VAL A 39 8.49 -2.67 -1.82
C VAL A 39 9.65 -2.20 -0.96
N GLN A 40 9.36 -1.33 0.00
CA GLN A 40 10.29 -0.89 1.04
C GLN A 40 9.60 -0.74 2.40
N ASP A 41 10.37 -0.86 3.46
CA ASP A 41 9.91 -0.57 4.81
C ASP A 41 9.90 0.93 5.06
N VAL A 42 8.77 1.45 5.55
CA VAL A 42 8.62 2.86 5.92
C VAL A 42 8.08 2.98 7.34
N ARG A 43 8.37 4.12 7.96
CA ARG A 43 7.87 4.47 9.30
C ARG A 43 7.25 5.85 9.25
N GLY A 44 6.12 5.99 9.93
CA GLY A 44 5.40 7.24 10.09
C GLY A 44 5.17 7.55 11.55
N ALA A 45 4.78 8.80 11.82
CA ALA A 45 4.22 9.18 13.09
C ALA A 45 3.13 10.23 12.88
N TRP A 46 2.12 10.21 13.72
CA TRP A 46 1.06 11.23 13.74
C TRP A 46 0.73 11.58 15.19
N LEU A 47 0.29 12.83 15.40
CA LEU A 47 -0.16 13.31 16.70
C LEU A 47 -1.67 13.10 16.78
N GLY A 48 -2.12 12.30 17.75
CA GLY A 48 -3.54 12.09 17.98
C GLY A 48 -4.22 13.26 18.68
N ASP A 49 -5.54 13.30 18.60
CA ASP A 49 -6.37 14.31 19.26
C ASP A 49 -6.23 14.25 20.80
N ASP A 50 -5.75 13.13 21.35
CA ASP A 50 -5.41 12.96 22.77
C ASP A 50 -4.02 13.50 23.14
N GLY A 51 -3.31 14.11 22.18
CA GLY A 51 -1.97 14.66 22.34
C GLY A 51 -0.85 13.61 22.37
N LYS A 52 -1.16 12.33 22.14
CA LYS A 52 -0.13 11.28 22.06
C LYS A 52 0.42 11.16 20.64
N THR A 53 1.72 10.91 20.54
CA THR A 53 2.34 10.52 19.27
C THR A 53 2.15 9.05 19.04
N TYR A 54 1.56 8.70 17.91
CA TYR A 54 1.40 7.35 17.43
C TYR A 54 2.44 7.09 16.35
N HIS A 55 3.11 5.95 16.43
CA HIS A 55 4.08 5.50 15.44
C HIS A 55 3.47 4.38 14.61
N ASP A 56 3.69 4.42 13.30
CA ASP A 56 3.26 3.37 12.39
C ASP A 56 4.46 2.78 11.65
N GLU A 57 4.45 1.46 11.48
CA GLU A 57 5.35 0.75 10.59
C GLU A 57 4.54 0.17 9.44
N SER A 58 4.92 0.53 8.22
CA SER A 58 4.19 0.20 7.00
C SER A 58 5.12 -0.38 5.94
N TRP A 59 4.55 -1.12 5.00
CA TRP A 59 5.19 -1.43 3.72
C TRP A 59 4.72 -0.41 2.69
N GLN A 60 5.66 0.27 2.04
CA GLN A 60 5.35 1.12 0.90
C GLN A 60 5.57 0.34 -0.39
N PHE A 61 4.52 0.22 -1.19
CA PHE A 61 4.55 -0.42 -2.50
C PHE A 61 4.58 0.65 -3.59
N THR A 62 5.39 0.41 -4.62
CA THR A 62 5.43 1.21 -5.84
C THR A 62 5.16 0.30 -7.03
N ILE A 63 4.19 0.70 -7.85
CA ILE A 63 3.84 0.01 -9.10
C ILE A 63 3.86 1.02 -10.24
N VAL A 64 4.51 0.65 -11.34
CA VAL A 64 4.47 1.39 -12.59
C VAL A 64 3.54 0.65 -13.55
N MET A 65 2.49 1.31 -14.01
CA MET A 65 1.46 0.73 -14.87
C MET A 65 0.91 1.74 -15.87
N GLU A 66 0.15 1.28 -16.85
CA GLU A 66 -0.63 2.19 -17.70
C GLU A 66 -1.80 2.82 -16.94
N GLU A 67 -2.28 3.97 -17.42
CA GLU A 67 -3.29 4.78 -16.73
C GLU A 67 -4.59 4.01 -16.50
N GLU A 68 -4.97 3.13 -17.43
CA GLU A 68 -6.16 2.28 -17.34
C GLU A 68 -6.08 1.27 -16.18
N GLY A 69 -4.88 1.02 -15.64
CA GLY A 69 -4.67 0.15 -14.48
C GLY A 69 -5.03 0.80 -13.14
N ILE A 70 -5.16 2.12 -13.08
CA ILE A 70 -5.37 2.85 -11.82
C ILE A 70 -6.70 2.45 -11.17
N ASP A 71 -7.80 2.42 -11.93
CA ASP A 71 -9.11 2.05 -11.39
C ASP A 71 -9.13 0.62 -10.82
N LYS A 72 -8.36 -0.29 -11.42
CA LYS A 72 -8.18 -1.64 -10.93
C LYS A 72 -7.40 -1.66 -9.61
N LEU A 73 -6.33 -0.86 -9.50
CA LEU A 73 -5.57 -0.70 -8.27
C LEU A 73 -6.40 -0.08 -7.14
N VAL A 74 -7.20 0.94 -7.44
CA VAL A 74 -8.10 1.59 -6.45
C VAL A 74 -9.08 0.57 -5.88
N LYS A 75 -9.76 -0.21 -6.72
CA LYS A 75 -10.68 -1.27 -6.26
C LYS A 75 -9.97 -2.33 -5.42
N TRP A 76 -8.74 -2.67 -5.80
CA TRP A 76 -7.93 -3.60 -5.00
C TRP A 76 -7.59 -3.01 -3.63
N LEU A 77 -7.21 -1.73 -3.56
CA LEU A 77 -6.93 -1.03 -2.29
C LEU A 77 -8.17 -0.91 -1.40
N GLU A 78 -9.36 -0.73 -1.97
CA GLU A 78 -10.62 -0.76 -1.20
C GLU A 78 -10.86 -2.12 -0.56
N LYS A 79 -10.67 -3.22 -1.31
CA LYS A 79 -10.72 -4.59 -0.76
C LYS A 79 -9.69 -4.77 0.36
N VAL A 80 -8.46 -4.30 0.17
CA VAL A 80 -7.40 -4.41 1.17
C VAL A 80 -7.71 -3.60 2.42
N ARG A 81 -8.21 -2.36 2.27
CA ARG A 81 -8.68 -1.53 3.38
C ARG A 81 -9.66 -2.29 4.26
N ASP A 82 -10.68 -2.87 3.64
CA ASP A 82 -11.75 -3.58 4.35
C ASP A 82 -11.22 -4.86 5.03
N LEU A 83 -10.35 -5.60 4.35
CA LEU A 83 -9.68 -6.80 4.87
C LEU A 83 -8.81 -6.51 6.09
N LEU A 84 -8.10 -5.38 6.08
CA LEU A 84 -7.22 -4.93 7.15
C LEU A 84 -7.92 -4.06 8.19
N ARG A 85 -9.24 -3.84 8.04
CA ARG A 85 -10.08 -2.99 8.91
C ARG A 85 -9.52 -1.57 9.09
N GLN A 86 -8.92 -1.05 8.03
CA GLN A 86 -8.37 0.31 8.02
C GLN A 86 -9.49 1.32 7.74
N GLN A 87 -9.37 2.52 8.30
CA GLN A 87 -10.33 3.60 8.03
C GLN A 87 -10.08 4.25 6.66
N ALA A 88 -8.82 4.28 6.21
CA ALA A 88 -8.40 4.82 4.94
C ALA A 88 -7.13 4.13 4.46
N MET A 89 -6.84 4.26 3.16
CA MET A 89 -5.57 3.89 2.54
C MET A 89 -5.04 5.11 1.80
N TRP A 90 -3.73 5.35 1.88
CA TRP A 90 -3.09 6.42 1.13
C TRP A 90 -2.57 5.89 -0.20
N LEU A 91 -2.87 6.62 -1.28
CA LEU A 91 -2.40 6.36 -2.64
C LEU A 91 -1.95 7.67 -3.26
N GLU A 92 -0.74 7.69 -3.79
CA GLU A 92 -0.19 8.73 -4.64
C GLU A 92 -0.10 8.22 -6.08
N VAL A 93 -0.48 9.07 -7.03
CA VAL A 93 -0.34 8.82 -8.46
C VAL A 93 0.49 9.94 -9.05
N SER A 94 1.57 9.59 -9.76
CA SER A 94 2.45 10.54 -10.40
C SER A 94 2.74 10.15 -11.85
N GLU A 95 2.92 11.15 -12.71
CA GLU A 95 3.45 10.93 -14.07
C GLU A 95 4.87 10.37 -13.97
N THR A 96 5.19 9.42 -14.85
CA THR A 96 6.55 8.88 -14.92
C THR A 96 6.90 8.52 -16.35
N GLU A 97 8.14 8.80 -16.72
CA GLU A 97 8.76 8.21 -17.90
C GLU A 97 9.53 6.96 -17.44
N SER A 98 9.33 5.84 -18.12
CA SER A 98 10.06 4.60 -17.85
C SER A 98 10.86 4.22 -19.09
N LYS A 99 12.18 4.16 -18.93
CA LYS A 99 13.10 3.71 -19.97
C LYS A 99 13.75 2.42 -19.48
N LEU A 100 13.62 1.35 -20.25
CA LEU A 100 14.46 0.17 -20.08
C LEU A 100 15.85 0.55 -20.59
N VAL A 101 16.83 0.54 -19.69
CA VAL A 101 18.24 0.78 -19.98
C VAL A 101 19.00 -0.53 -20.06
#